data_AF-A0A1M2VCQ3-F1
#
_entry.id   AF-A0A1M2VCQ3-F1
#
_cell.length_a   1.000
_cell.length_b   1.000
_cell.length_c   1.000
_cell.angle_alpha   90.00
_cell.angle_beta   90.00
_cell.angle_gamma   90.00
#
_symmetry.space_group_name_H-M   'P 1'
#
loop_
_entity.id
_entity.type
_entity.pdbx_description
1 polymer ?
#
loop_
_entity_poly.entity_id
_entity_poly.type
_entity_poly.pdbx_seq_one_letter_code
_entity_poly.pdbx_strand_id
1 'polypeptide(L)'
;MDSDHEAYILLLLSDSNLPTGAFVASAGLESYVAHGFFTDLSSPSDAPPPDKMDHTISFLRDSLSTYAHSALPFVLDAHLIVAEGLEEAEASAEAAADRAVERLRELDELYETMTLNHVARRASKSQGVALLTLFSKGFSKPRLSRQLQPTDAPSVTEREARANTLVNRLKLLVRREETHGHLPICWGLLTAALELSSGAN
;
A
#
# COMPACT_ATOMS: atom_id res chain seq x y z
N MET A 1 -9.13 10.37 14.95
CA MET A 1 -10.07 10.46 13.82
C MET A 1 -11.47 10.09 14.29
N ASP A 2 -12.52 10.68 13.70
CA ASP A 2 -13.91 10.22 13.92
C ASP A 2 -14.16 8.92 13.14
N SER A 3 -14.94 7.99 13.69
CA SER A 3 -15.19 6.66 13.12
C SER A 3 -15.83 6.76 11.72
N ASP A 4 -16.73 7.73 11.53
CA ASP A 4 -17.43 7.93 10.25
C ASP A 4 -16.47 8.48 9.18
N HIS A 5 -15.53 9.33 9.60
CA HIS A 5 -14.51 9.87 8.69
C HIS A 5 -13.53 8.78 8.25
N GLU A 6 -13.10 7.92 9.17
CA GLU A 6 -12.25 6.77 8.87
C GLU A 6 -12.93 5.83 7.88
N ALA A 7 -14.20 5.46 8.15
CA ALA A 7 -14.99 4.64 7.26
C ALA A 7 -15.14 5.25 5.85
N TYR A 8 -15.35 6.56 5.77
CA TYR A 8 -15.42 7.28 4.49
C TYR A 8 -14.11 7.17 3.69
N ILE A 9 -12.95 7.37 4.35
CA ILE A 9 -11.66 7.24 3.67
C ILE A 9 -11.42 5.79 3.21
N LEU A 10 -11.73 4.81 4.05
CA LEU A 10 -11.59 3.39 3.68
C LEU A 10 -12.46 3.03 2.47
N LEU A 11 -13.71 3.52 2.42
CA LEU A 11 -14.58 3.34 1.26
C LEU A 11 -13.99 3.98 0.01
N LEU A 12 -13.50 5.23 0.10
CA LEU A 12 -12.85 5.93 -1.00
C LEU A 12 -11.62 5.17 -1.52
N LEU A 13 -10.79 4.68 -0.62
CA LEU A 13 -9.58 3.94 -1.00
C LEU A 13 -9.88 2.53 -1.53
N SER A 14 -11.04 1.96 -1.20
CA SER A 14 -11.53 0.69 -1.72
C SER A 14 -12.22 0.80 -3.10
N ASP A 15 -12.46 2.01 -3.58
CA ASP A 15 -13.13 2.24 -4.85
C ASP A 15 -12.27 1.73 -6.03
N SER A 16 -12.85 0.85 -6.83
CA SER A 16 -12.23 0.32 -8.07
C SER A 16 -11.86 1.40 -9.09
N ASN A 17 -12.46 2.59 -9.01
CA ASN A 17 -12.19 3.72 -9.89
C ASN A 17 -11.03 4.61 -9.39
N LEU A 18 -10.37 4.23 -8.29
CA LEU A 18 -9.22 4.96 -7.78
C LEU A 18 -8.07 4.91 -8.81
N PRO A 19 -7.42 6.04 -9.15
CA PRO A 19 -6.41 6.10 -10.21
C PRO A 19 -5.04 5.56 -9.76
N THR A 20 -5.01 4.40 -9.10
CA THR A 20 -3.79 3.71 -8.66
C THR A 20 -3.25 2.73 -9.70
N GLY A 21 -3.97 2.59 -10.82
CA GLY A 21 -3.77 1.47 -11.74
C GLY A 21 -4.50 0.26 -11.19
N ALA A 22 -5.65 -0.06 -11.81
CA ALA A 22 -6.43 -1.28 -11.54
C ALA A 22 -5.52 -2.51 -11.47
N PHE A 23 -5.97 -3.61 -10.85
CA PHE A 23 -5.21 -4.86 -10.68
C PHE A 23 -4.41 -5.22 -11.96
N VAL A 24 -3.11 -4.91 -11.93
CA VAL A 24 -2.27 -4.88 -13.14
C VAL A 24 -1.93 -6.30 -13.63
N ALA A 25 -2.22 -7.32 -12.84
CA ALA A 25 -1.95 -8.71 -13.17
C ALA A 25 -3.05 -9.65 -12.67
N SER A 26 -3.39 -10.66 -13.48
CA SER A 26 -4.31 -11.76 -13.14
C SER A 26 -3.78 -12.70 -12.04
N ALA A 27 -2.69 -12.33 -11.36
CA ALA A 27 -1.96 -13.16 -10.40
C ALA A 27 -1.57 -14.56 -10.94
N GLY A 28 -1.55 -14.75 -12.26
CA GLY A 28 -1.28 -16.04 -12.89
C GLY A 28 -2.50 -16.96 -13.02
N LEU A 29 -3.73 -16.46 -12.83
CA LEU A 29 -4.96 -17.24 -13.00
C LEU A 29 -5.04 -17.88 -14.39
N GLU A 30 -4.67 -17.15 -15.44
CA GLU A 30 -4.64 -17.67 -16.82
C GLU A 30 -3.68 -18.86 -16.95
N SER A 31 -2.50 -18.79 -16.33
CA SER A 31 -1.54 -19.89 -16.29
C SER A 31 -2.06 -21.07 -15.46
N TYR A 32 -2.69 -20.80 -14.33
CA TYR A 32 -3.31 -21.82 -13.48
C TYR A 32 -4.41 -22.58 -14.25
N VAL A 33 -5.23 -21.89 -15.04
CA VAL A 33 -6.21 -22.54 -15.92
C VAL A 33 -5.51 -23.32 -17.05
N ALA A 34 -4.53 -22.70 -17.73
CA ALA A 34 -3.86 -23.30 -18.89
C ALA A 34 -3.08 -24.58 -18.56
N HIS A 35 -2.57 -24.73 -17.33
CA HIS A 35 -1.83 -25.91 -16.88
C HIS A 35 -2.72 -27.05 -16.35
N GLY A 36 -4.04 -26.96 -16.53
CA GLY A 36 -4.95 -28.06 -16.24
C GLY A 36 -5.34 -28.16 -14.76
N PHE A 37 -5.11 -27.13 -13.94
CA PHE A 37 -5.59 -27.12 -12.54
C PHE A 37 -7.12 -26.99 -12.43
N PHE A 38 -7.80 -26.70 -13.55
CA PHE A 38 -9.26 -26.74 -13.69
C PHE A 38 -9.77 -28.09 -14.22
N THR A 39 -8.87 -29.06 -14.43
CA THR A 39 -9.20 -30.40 -14.94
C THR A 39 -8.68 -31.44 -13.96
N ASP A 40 -9.57 -32.23 -13.37
CA ASP A 40 -9.16 -33.36 -12.55
C ASP A 40 -8.75 -34.53 -13.47
N LEU A 41 -7.47 -34.57 -13.85
CA LEU A 41 -6.90 -35.64 -14.67
C LEU A 41 -6.92 -37.01 -13.97
N SER A 42 -7.24 -37.03 -12.67
CA SER A 42 -7.27 -38.23 -11.82
C SER A 42 -8.69 -38.79 -11.66
N SER A 43 -9.72 -38.06 -12.11
CA SER A 43 -11.10 -38.48 -11.96
C SER A 43 -11.43 -39.62 -12.93
N PRO A 44 -12.08 -40.71 -12.46
CA PRO A 44 -12.56 -41.77 -13.33
C PRO A 44 -13.56 -41.20 -14.35
N SER A 45 -13.65 -41.78 -15.55
CA SER A 45 -14.44 -41.21 -16.67
C SER A 45 -15.93 -41.01 -16.38
N ASP A 46 -16.45 -41.62 -15.32
CA ASP A 46 -17.85 -41.54 -14.88
C ASP A 46 -18.10 -40.48 -13.79
N ALA A 47 -17.07 -39.75 -13.34
CA ALA A 47 -17.24 -38.68 -12.37
C ALA A 47 -17.88 -37.42 -13.01
N PRO A 48 -18.71 -36.67 -12.27
CA PRO A 48 -19.22 -35.38 -12.76
C PRO A 48 -18.04 -34.43 -13.05
N PRO A 49 -18.16 -33.56 -14.07
CA PRO A 49 -17.10 -32.63 -14.39
C PRO A 49 -16.79 -31.73 -13.19
N PRO A 50 -15.51 -31.40 -12.95
CA PRO A 50 -15.12 -30.54 -11.84
C PRO A 50 -15.81 -29.19 -11.92
N ASP A 51 -16.29 -28.69 -10.77
CA ASP A 51 -16.88 -27.35 -10.70
C ASP A 51 -15.79 -26.30 -10.85
N LYS A 52 -15.81 -25.60 -11.98
CA LYS A 52 -14.87 -24.51 -12.29
C LYS A 52 -14.94 -23.39 -11.25
N MET A 53 -16.11 -23.20 -10.63
CA MET A 53 -16.26 -22.21 -9.56
C MET A 53 -15.42 -22.62 -8.34
N ASP A 54 -15.46 -23.89 -7.93
CA ASP A 54 -14.69 -24.38 -6.79
C ASP A 54 -13.19 -24.22 -7.00
N HIS A 55 -12.67 -24.54 -8.20
CA HIS A 55 -11.27 -24.30 -8.55
C HIS A 55 -10.90 -22.82 -8.55
N THR A 56 -11.79 -21.96 -9.03
CA THR A 56 -11.59 -20.50 -8.99
C THR A 56 -11.51 -19.99 -7.55
N ILE A 57 -12.43 -20.44 -6.69
CA ILE A 57 -12.44 -20.07 -5.27
C ILE A 57 -11.19 -20.61 -4.55
N SER A 58 -10.73 -21.82 -4.87
CA SER A 58 -9.47 -22.35 -4.33
C SER A 58 -8.29 -21.48 -4.73
N PHE A 59 -8.15 -21.17 -6.02
CA PHE A 59 -7.10 -20.28 -6.51
C PHE A 59 -7.13 -18.92 -5.82
N LEU A 60 -8.31 -18.32 -5.65
CA LEU A 60 -8.46 -17.02 -4.99
C LEU A 60 -8.06 -17.08 -3.52
N ARG A 61 -8.46 -18.12 -2.78
CA ARG A 61 -8.07 -18.31 -1.37
C ARG A 61 -6.56 -18.47 -1.21
N ASP A 62 -5.94 -19.30 -2.03
CA ASP A 62 -4.51 -19.57 -1.99
C ASP A 62 -3.71 -18.33 -2.40
N SER A 63 -4.18 -17.61 -3.43
CA SER A 63 -3.58 -16.35 -3.89
C SER A 63 -3.69 -15.26 -2.82
N LEU A 64 -4.87 -15.10 -2.19
CA LEU A 64 -5.09 -14.12 -1.14
C LEU A 64 -4.24 -14.43 0.09
N SER A 65 -4.19 -15.70 0.50
CA SER A 65 -3.35 -16.15 1.62
C SER A 65 -1.87 -15.84 1.34
N THR A 66 -1.38 -16.22 0.17
CA THR A 66 0.02 -15.95 -0.24
C THR A 66 0.31 -14.46 -0.27
N TYR A 67 -0.57 -13.67 -0.89
CA TYR A 67 -0.40 -12.23 -0.99
C TYR A 67 -0.41 -11.56 0.40
N ALA A 68 -1.37 -11.92 1.25
CA ALA A 68 -1.48 -11.41 2.61
C ALA A 68 -0.20 -11.67 3.43
N HIS A 69 0.33 -12.89 3.42
CA HIS A 69 1.56 -13.21 4.14
C HIS A 69 2.80 -12.50 3.56
N SER A 70 2.81 -12.23 2.26
CA SER A 70 3.93 -11.54 1.60
C SER A 70 3.87 -10.01 1.71
N ALA A 71 2.69 -9.41 1.90
CA ALA A 71 2.49 -7.97 1.82
C ALA A 71 2.05 -7.32 3.14
N LEU A 72 1.20 -7.95 3.95
CA LEU A 72 0.66 -7.34 5.17
C LEU A 72 1.73 -6.99 6.21
N PRO A 73 2.75 -7.83 6.48
CA PRO A 73 3.81 -7.46 7.42
C PRO A 73 4.50 -6.16 7.01
N PHE A 74 4.77 -5.99 5.71
CA PHE A 74 5.40 -4.78 5.16
C PHE A 74 4.48 -3.56 5.23
N VAL A 75 3.18 -3.73 5.00
CA VAL A 75 2.19 -2.65 5.22
C VAL A 75 2.21 -2.19 6.67
N LEU A 76 2.16 -3.14 7.61
CA LEU A 76 2.10 -2.85 9.03
C LEU A 76 3.38 -2.19 9.53
N ASP A 77 4.54 -2.75 9.16
CA ASP A 77 5.84 -2.18 9.55
C ASP A 77 6.01 -0.77 8.97
N ALA A 78 5.66 -0.55 7.70
CA ALA A 78 5.69 0.78 7.09
C ALA A 78 4.74 1.76 7.80
N HIS A 79 3.55 1.30 8.17
CA HIS A 79 2.59 2.10 8.92
C HIS A 79 3.14 2.51 10.29
N LEU A 80 3.70 1.57 11.04
CA LEU A 80 4.29 1.82 12.36
C LEU A 80 5.50 2.76 12.28
N ILE A 81 6.41 2.54 11.32
CA ILE A 81 7.56 3.43 11.08
C ILE A 81 7.10 4.88 10.86
N VAL A 82 6.06 5.07 10.05
CA VAL A 82 5.53 6.41 9.75
C VAL A 82 4.79 6.98 10.94
N ALA A 83 3.95 6.20 11.63
CA ALA A 83 3.24 6.65 12.82
C ALA A 83 4.22 7.13 13.92
N GLU A 84 5.26 6.34 14.21
CA GLU A 84 6.34 6.72 15.14
C GLU A 84 7.03 8.02 14.72
N GLY A 85 7.41 8.13 13.44
CA GLY A 85 8.06 9.33 12.91
C GLY A 85 7.17 10.58 12.92
N LEU A 86 5.84 10.41 12.90
CA LEU A 86 4.87 11.51 12.97
C LEU A 86 4.56 11.97 14.41
N GLU A 87 4.79 11.13 15.42
CA GLU A 87 4.59 11.48 16.85
C GLU A 87 5.81 12.19 17.47
N GLU A 88 6.98 12.10 16.84
CA GLU A 88 8.24 12.59 17.41
C GLU A 88 8.31 14.14 17.50
N ALA A 89 8.92 14.66 18.58
CA ALA A 89 8.88 16.09 18.93
C ALA A 89 9.54 17.01 17.89
N GLU A 90 9.03 18.26 17.77
CA GLU A 90 9.40 19.23 16.73
C GLU A 90 10.92 19.49 16.62
N ALA A 91 11.61 19.58 17.77
CA ALA A 91 13.06 19.81 17.81
C ALA A 91 13.89 18.70 17.13
N SER A 92 13.33 17.49 16.99
CA SER A 92 13.96 16.36 16.31
C SER A 92 13.18 15.94 15.05
N ALA A 93 12.16 16.68 14.61
CA ALA A 93 11.26 16.24 13.54
C ALA A 93 11.98 15.99 12.21
N GLU A 94 13.01 16.77 11.90
CA GLU A 94 13.80 16.61 10.67
C GLU A 94 14.60 15.28 10.70
N ALA A 95 15.29 15.02 11.81
CA ALA A 95 16.05 13.80 12.02
C ALA A 95 15.14 12.56 12.17
N ALA A 96 13.96 12.73 12.76
CA ALA A 96 12.92 11.71 12.83
C ALA A 96 12.47 11.29 11.43
N ALA A 97 12.19 12.29 10.58
CA ALA A 97 11.79 12.06 9.21
C ALA A 97 12.90 11.37 8.39
N ASP A 98 14.17 11.74 8.59
CA ASP A 98 15.30 11.05 7.94
C ASP A 98 15.42 9.59 8.38
N ARG A 99 15.30 9.31 9.69
CA ARG A 99 15.30 7.93 10.21
C ARG A 99 14.14 7.11 9.67
N ALA A 100 12.93 7.68 9.63
CA ALA A 100 11.75 7.00 9.12
C ALA A 100 11.91 6.67 7.62
N VAL A 101 12.41 7.62 6.83
CA VAL A 101 12.67 7.40 5.40
C VAL A 101 13.74 6.32 5.18
N GLU A 102 14.79 6.30 5.99
CA GLU A 102 15.82 5.27 5.90
C GLU A 102 15.26 3.87 6.23
N ARG A 103 14.49 3.74 7.31
CA ARG A 103 13.82 2.47 7.67
C ARG A 103 12.83 2.01 6.59
N LEU A 104 12.09 2.95 5.98
CA LEU A 104 11.20 2.64 4.85
C LEU A 104 11.99 2.16 3.63
N ARG A 105 13.17 2.74 3.36
CA ARG A 105 14.04 2.32 2.26
C ARG A 105 14.56 0.89 2.47
N GLU A 106 15.02 0.57 3.67
CA GLU A 106 15.46 -0.79 4.03
C GLU A 106 14.32 -1.81 3.88
N LEU A 107 13.12 -1.43 4.34
CA LEU A 107 11.93 -2.28 4.23
C LEU A 107 11.48 -2.49 2.77
N ASP A 108 11.57 -1.45 1.94
CA ASP A 108 11.25 -1.50 0.51
C ASP A 108 12.27 -2.32 -0.30
N GLU A 109 13.55 -2.26 0.08
CA GLU A 109 14.60 -3.13 -0.47
C GLU A 109 14.34 -4.60 -0.12
N LEU A 110 13.98 -4.89 1.14
CA LEU A 110 13.62 -6.23 1.56
C LEU A 110 12.41 -6.76 0.77
N TYR A 111 11.37 -5.94 0.58
CA TYR A 111 10.22 -6.32 -0.22
C TYR A 111 10.57 -6.60 -1.70
N GLU A 112 11.43 -5.78 -2.31
CA GLU A 112 11.91 -6.00 -3.68
C GLU A 112 12.61 -7.37 -3.77
N THR A 113 13.55 -7.65 -2.88
CA THR A 113 14.33 -8.90 -2.90
C THR A 113 13.45 -10.14 -2.70
N MET A 114 12.38 -10.04 -1.90
CA MET A 114 11.42 -11.12 -1.66
C MET A 114 10.40 -11.30 -2.79
N THR A 115 10.15 -10.29 -3.62
CA THR A 115 9.17 -10.36 -4.71
C THR A 115 9.78 -10.88 -6.00
N LEU A 116 10.06 -12.18 -6.13
CA LEU A 116 10.83 -12.71 -7.28
C LEU A 116 10.20 -12.49 -8.67
N ASN A 117 8.87 -12.35 -8.75
CA ASN A 117 8.16 -12.18 -10.02
C ASN A 117 8.29 -10.74 -10.53
N HIS A 118 8.97 -10.54 -11.67
CA HIS A 118 9.19 -9.23 -12.28
C HIS A 118 7.90 -8.48 -12.69
N VAL A 119 6.83 -9.20 -13.06
CA VAL A 119 5.51 -8.61 -13.37
C VAL A 119 4.87 -8.07 -12.09
N ALA A 120 4.93 -8.86 -11.00
CA ALA A 120 4.44 -8.45 -9.69
C ALA A 120 5.25 -7.27 -9.13
N ARG A 121 6.59 -7.28 -9.27
CA ARG A 121 7.45 -6.12 -8.93
C ARG A 121 7.03 -4.87 -9.67
N ARG A 122 6.93 -4.95 -11.00
CA ARG A 122 6.56 -3.79 -11.84
C ARG A 122 5.18 -3.24 -11.48
N ALA A 123 4.19 -4.11 -11.31
CA ALA A 123 2.86 -3.74 -10.88
C ALA A 123 2.89 -3.02 -9.52
N SER A 124 3.56 -3.62 -8.53
CA SER A 124 3.68 -3.08 -7.18
C SER A 124 4.35 -1.70 -7.15
N LYS A 125 5.46 -1.49 -7.89
CA LYS A 125 6.13 -0.19 -7.99
C LYS A 125 5.23 0.87 -8.65
N SER A 126 4.57 0.52 -9.75
CA SER A 126 3.64 1.42 -10.44
C SER A 126 2.49 1.86 -9.53
N GLN A 127 1.90 0.91 -8.80
CA GLN A 127 0.79 1.18 -7.88
C GLN A 127 1.23 2.00 -6.67
N GLY A 128 2.41 1.72 -6.09
CA GLY A 128 2.96 2.52 -5.00
C GLY A 128 3.25 3.97 -5.40
N VAL A 129 3.85 4.21 -6.57
CA VAL A 129 4.05 5.57 -7.11
C VAL A 129 2.73 6.30 -7.32
N ALA A 130 1.69 5.58 -7.76
CA ALA A 130 0.36 6.15 -7.92
C ALA A 130 -0.25 6.56 -6.58
N LEU A 131 -0.08 5.78 -5.50
CA LEU A 131 -0.50 6.16 -4.14
C LEU A 131 0.23 7.40 -3.62
N LEU A 132 1.56 7.49 -3.81
CA LEU A 132 2.32 8.68 -3.43
C LEU A 132 1.87 9.92 -4.23
N THR A 133 1.40 9.73 -5.46
CA THR A 133 0.83 10.80 -6.28
C THR A 133 -0.57 11.18 -5.80
N LEU A 134 -1.40 10.19 -5.48
CA LEU A 134 -2.73 10.37 -4.90
C LEU A 134 -2.65 11.16 -3.60
N PHE A 135 -1.72 10.83 -2.69
CA PHE A 135 -1.53 11.61 -1.47
C PHE A 135 -1.26 13.08 -1.77
N SER A 136 -0.24 13.37 -2.60
CA SER A 136 0.15 14.76 -2.89
C SER A 136 -0.86 15.56 -3.74
N LYS A 137 -1.84 14.91 -4.37
CA LYS A 137 -2.84 15.60 -5.20
C LYS A 137 -4.23 15.62 -4.58
N GLY A 138 -4.60 14.57 -3.86
CA GLY A 138 -5.95 14.35 -3.33
C GLY A 138 -6.07 14.56 -1.82
N PHE A 139 -5.01 14.32 -1.05
CA PHE A 139 -5.07 14.37 0.41
C PHE A 139 -4.24 15.50 1.03
N SER A 140 -3.19 15.98 0.37
CA SER A 140 -2.41 17.12 0.86
C SER A 140 -3.12 18.44 0.58
N LYS A 141 -3.35 19.26 1.61
CA LYS A 141 -3.85 20.64 1.45
C LYS A 141 -2.89 21.46 0.57
N PRO A 142 -3.39 22.21 -0.43
CA PRO A 142 -2.58 23.16 -1.18
C PRO A 142 -1.92 24.19 -0.24
N ARG A 143 -0.67 24.57 -0.53
CA ARG A 143 0.09 25.56 0.26
C ARG A 143 -0.70 26.87 0.48
N LEU A 144 -1.47 27.30 -0.53
CA LEU A 144 -2.31 28.50 -0.48
C LEU A 144 -3.51 28.34 0.47
N SER A 145 -4.15 27.16 0.50
CA SER A 145 -5.27 26.88 1.41
C SER A 145 -4.84 26.93 2.87
N ARG A 146 -3.61 26.44 3.18
CA ARG A 146 -3.04 26.52 4.53
C ARG A 146 -2.80 27.96 5.00
N GLN A 147 -2.48 28.87 4.07
CA GLN A 147 -2.29 30.30 4.39
C GLN A 147 -3.60 31.05 4.59
N LEU A 148 -4.69 30.58 3.97
CA LEU A 148 -6.00 31.26 3.98
C LEU A 148 -6.94 30.76 5.09
N GLN A 149 -6.76 29.54 5.60
CA GLN A 149 -7.56 28.96 6.69
C GLN A 149 -6.68 28.60 7.90
N PRO A 150 -6.33 29.58 8.77
CA PRO A 150 -5.61 29.32 10.02
C PRO A 150 -6.50 28.76 11.15
N THR A 151 -7.70 28.25 10.85
CA THR A 151 -8.69 27.79 11.83
C THR A 151 -8.41 26.40 12.42
N ASP A 152 -7.47 25.65 11.83
CA ASP A 152 -7.12 24.31 12.32
C ASP A 152 -6.23 24.38 13.57
N ALA A 153 -6.38 23.41 14.48
CA ALA A 153 -5.49 23.29 15.62
C ALA A 153 -4.02 23.15 15.14
N PRO A 154 -3.05 23.79 15.82
CA PRO A 154 -1.65 23.80 15.41
C PRO A 154 -1.05 22.40 15.27
N SER A 155 -1.41 21.48 16.19
CA SER A 155 -0.94 20.09 16.17
C SER A 155 -1.34 19.30 14.93
N VAL A 156 -2.56 19.48 14.43
CA VAL A 156 -3.06 18.82 13.21
C VAL A 156 -2.29 19.33 11.99
N THR A 157 -2.08 20.64 11.92
CA THR A 157 -1.35 21.29 10.82
C THR A 157 0.12 20.85 10.78
N GLU A 158 0.74 20.65 11.95
CA GLU A 158 2.12 20.17 12.09
C GLU A 158 2.27 18.70 11.68
N ARG A 159 1.33 17.84 12.09
CA ARG A 159 1.33 16.42 11.66
C ARG A 159 1.16 16.31 10.16
N GLU A 160 0.18 17.01 9.59
CA GLU A 160 -0.01 17.08 8.14
C GLU A 160 1.26 17.59 7.42
N ALA A 161 1.95 18.59 7.97
CA ALA A 161 3.20 19.08 7.41
C ALA A 161 4.31 18.01 7.45
N ARG A 162 4.45 17.28 8.55
CA ARG A 162 5.40 16.17 8.70
C ARG A 162 5.10 15.02 7.71
N ALA A 163 3.84 14.63 7.59
CA ALA A 163 3.40 13.61 6.62
C ALA A 163 3.72 14.04 5.18
N ASN A 164 3.46 15.30 4.83
CA ASN A 164 3.84 15.85 3.53
C ASN A 164 5.36 15.81 3.30
N THR A 165 6.17 16.11 4.31
CA THR A 165 7.64 16.02 4.20
C THR A 165 8.09 14.59 3.93
N LEU A 166 7.59 13.62 4.71
CA LEU A 166 7.90 12.19 4.52
C LEU A 166 7.54 11.70 3.11
N VAL A 167 6.31 11.97 2.66
CA VAL A 167 5.84 11.57 1.32
C VAL A 167 6.72 12.19 0.24
N ASN A 168 7.07 13.47 0.35
CA ASN A 168 7.90 14.14 -0.65
C ASN A 168 9.34 13.61 -0.67
N ARG A 169 9.92 13.25 0.48
CA ARG A 169 11.25 12.62 0.55
C ARG A 169 11.23 11.25 -0.11
N LEU A 170 10.28 10.39 0.25
CA LEU A 170 10.18 9.06 -0.36
C LEU A 170 9.97 9.16 -1.88
N LYS A 171 9.09 10.06 -2.34
CA LYS A 171 8.90 10.33 -3.78
C LYS A 171 10.18 10.77 -4.47
N LEU A 172 11.00 11.59 -3.82
CA LEU A 172 12.27 12.04 -4.37
C LEU A 172 13.25 10.88 -4.51
N LEU A 173 13.35 10.01 -3.49
CA LEU A 173 14.19 8.81 -3.55
C LEU A 173 13.74 7.86 -4.66
N VAL A 174 12.42 7.63 -4.79
CA VAL A 174 11.88 6.80 -5.88
C VAL A 174 12.23 7.39 -7.25
N ARG A 175 12.11 8.71 -7.42
CA ARG A 175 12.49 9.39 -8.67
C ARG A 175 13.99 9.34 -8.98
N ARG A 176 14.82 9.23 -7.95
CA ARG A 176 16.28 9.08 -8.08
C ARG A 176 16.70 7.62 -8.20
N GLU A 177 15.75 6.68 -8.20
CA GLU A 177 16.01 5.24 -8.23
C GLU A 177 16.85 4.76 -7.02
N GLU A 178 16.78 5.49 -5.90
CA GLU A 178 17.44 5.12 -4.64
C GLU A 178 16.56 4.17 -3.79
N THR A 179 15.29 4.02 -4.16
CA THR A 179 14.31 3.10 -3.57
C THR A 179 13.24 2.77 -4.61
N HIS A 180 12.42 1.75 -4.37
CA HIS A 180 11.54 1.17 -5.39
C HIS A 180 10.12 1.76 -5.39
N GLY A 181 9.62 2.13 -4.22
CA GLY A 181 8.26 2.62 -4.02
C GLY A 181 7.21 1.53 -4.19
N HIS A 182 7.39 0.36 -3.56
CA HIS A 182 6.41 -0.72 -3.65
C HIS A 182 5.08 -0.37 -2.99
N LEU A 183 4.01 -0.99 -3.51
CA LEU A 183 2.65 -0.80 -3.03
C LEU A 183 2.51 -1.02 -1.51
N PRO A 184 2.99 -2.12 -0.90
CA PRO A 184 2.84 -2.31 0.55
C PRO A 184 3.45 -1.19 1.39
N ILE A 185 4.64 -0.71 1.01
CA ILE A 185 5.35 0.37 1.71
C ILE A 185 4.60 1.70 1.56
N CYS A 186 4.22 2.02 0.32
CA CYS A 186 3.49 3.25 0.02
C CYS A 186 2.09 3.27 0.65
N TRP A 187 1.44 2.11 0.77
CA TRP A 187 0.15 1.94 1.43
C TRP A 187 0.26 2.10 2.95
N GLY A 188 1.26 1.49 3.60
CA GLY A 188 1.53 1.71 5.02
C GLY A 188 1.78 3.18 5.34
N LEU A 189 2.60 3.85 4.52
CA LEU A 189 2.83 5.29 4.63
C LEU A 189 1.54 6.11 4.43
N LEU A 190 0.73 5.79 3.42
CA LEU A 190 -0.53 6.49 3.15
C LEU A 190 -1.50 6.36 4.33
N THR A 191 -1.71 5.14 4.82
CA THR A 191 -2.65 4.86 5.91
C THR A 191 -2.23 5.56 7.20
N ALA A 192 -0.94 5.56 7.55
CA ALA A 192 -0.44 6.29 8.71
C ALA A 192 -0.54 7.82 8.56
N ALA A 193 -0.27 8.34 7.36
CA ALA A 193 -0.40 9.77 7.04
C ALA A 193 -1.85 10.26 7.08
N LEU A 194 -2.83 9.38 6.85
CA LEU A 194 -4.27 9.65 6.93
C LEU A 194 -4.88 9.32 8.30
N GLU A 195 -4.06 8.95 9.29
CA GLU A 195 -4.52 8.57 10.64
C GLU A 195 -5.51 7.40 10.67
N LEU A 196 -5.42 6.48 9.70
CA LEU A 196 -6.20 5.26 9.69
C LEU A 196 -5.65 4.29 10.74
N SER A 197 -6.52 3.53 11.39
CA SER A 197 -6.09 2.51 12.35
C SER A 197 -5.36 1.35 11.65
N SER A 198 -4.31 0.83 12.29
CA SER A 198 -3.53 -0.29 11.75
C SER A 198 -4.23 -1.66 11.88
N GLY A 199 -5.33 -1.73 12.64
CA GLY A 199 -6.05 -2.97 12.95
C GLY A 199 -5.27 -3.95 13.85
N ALA A 200 -4.03 -3.62 14.23
CA ALA A 200 -3.23 -4.37 15.18
C ALA A 200 -3.51 -3.85 16.60
N ASN A 201 -4.33 -4.58 17.36
CA ASN A 201 -4.46 -4.42 18.81
C ASN A 201 -3.35 -5.18 19.54
#